data_AF-H3HB78-F1
#
_entry.id   AF-H3HB78-F1
#
_cell.length_a   1.000
_cell.length_b   1.000
_cell.length_c   1.000
_cell.angle_alpha   90.00
_cell.angle_beta   90.00
_cell.angle_gamma   90.00
#
_symmetry.space_group_name_H-M   'P 1'
#
loop_
_entity.id
_entity.type
_entity.pdbx_description
1 polymer ?
#
loop_
_entity_poly.entity_id
_entity_poly.type
_entity_poly.pdbx_seq_one_letter_code
_entity_poly.pdbx_strand_id
1 'polypeptide(L)' 'MEQAKRKRRKPRSLLLLLKSFVGLRVRIDLKNDSVLDGVVQEVLQDMDFTLLDACETKPNDG' A
#
# COMPACT_ATOMS: atom_id res chain seq x y z
N MET A 1 -25.61 18.89 -31.51
CA MET A 1 -24.16 19.02 -31.19
C MET A 1 -23.93 18.33 -29.86
N GLU A 2 -23.46 17.09 -29.88
CA GLU A 2 -23.21 16.31 -28.67
C GLU A 2 -21.84 16.71 -28.11
N GLN A 3 -21.84 17.46 -27.00
CA GLN A 3 -20.61 17.82 -26.32
C GLN A 3 -20.03 16.57 -25.66
N ALA A 4 -18.94 16.04 -26.22
CA ALA A 4 -18.14 14.99 -25.61
C ALA A 4 -17.69 15.46 -24.22
N LYS A 5 -18.35 14.97 -23.16
CA LYS A 5 -17.96 15.18 -21.76
C LYS A 5 -16.54 14.63 -21.59
N ARG A 6 -15.53 15.51 -21.66
CA ARG A 6 -14.14 15.20 -21.30
C ARG A 6 -14.16 14.66 -19.87
N LYS A 7 -13.99 13.35 -19.71
CA LYS A 7 -13.88 12.69 -18.40
C LYS A 7 -12.69 13.30 -17.68
N ARG A 8 -12.92 14.28 -16.80
CA ARG A 8 -11.88 14.82 -15.90
C ARG A 8 -11.39 13.65 -15.05
N ARG A 9 -10.20 13.14 -15.37
CA ARG A 9 -9.55 12.08 -14.57
C ARG A 9 -9.32 12.68 -13.18
N LYS A 10 -10.00 12.17 -12.16
CA LYS A 10 -9.72 12.53 -10.77
C LYS A 10 -8.25 12.18 -10.49
N PRO A 11 -7.47 13.05 -9.83
CA PRO A 11 -6.11 12.73 -9.46
C PRO A 11 -6.13 11.46 -8.60
N ARG A 12 -5.43 10.42 -9.03
CA ARG A 12 -5.24 9.19 -8.25
C ARG A 12 -4.12 9.47 -7.26
N SER A 13 -4.44 9.60 -5.98
CA SER A 13 -3.42 9.72 -4.94
C SER A 13 -2.76 8.37 -4.72
N LEU A 14 -1.49 8.39 -4.30
CA LEU A 14 -0.76 7.17 -3.90
C LEU A 14 -1.51 6.42 -2.79
N LEU A 15 -2.06 7.15 -1.81
CA LEU A 15 -2.88 6.57 -0.75
C LEU A 15 -4.09 5.78 -1.29
N LEU A 16 -4.75 6.28 -2.34
CA LEU A 16 -5.88 5.57 -2.95
C LEU A 16 -5.44 4.25 -3.58
N LEU A 17 -4.24 4.20 -4.17
CA LEU A 17 -3.65 2.97 -4.67
C LEU A 17 -3.35 2.01 -3.52
N LEU A 18 -2.71 2.47 -2.45
CA LEU A 18 -2.36 1.62 -1.31
C LEU A 18 -3.61 1.04 -0.61
N LYS A 19 -4.68 1.83 -0.47
CA LYS A 19 -5.97 1.34 0.04
C LYS A 19 -6.60 0.25 -0.82
N SER A 20 -6.25 0.17 -2.10
CA SER A 20 -6.73 -0.91 -2.98
C SER A 20 -6.02 -2.25 -2.73
N PHE A 21 -4.97 -2.29 -1.89
CA PHE A 21 -4.23 -3.51 -1.58
C PHE A 21 -4.81 -4.32 -0.42
N VAL A 22 -5.88 -3.85 0.23
CA VAL A 22 -6.57 -4.62 1.28
C VAL A 22 -6.95 -6.01 0.77
N GLY A 23 -6.55 -7.05 1.52
CA GLY A 23 -6.70 -8.46 1.17
C GLY A 23 -5.57 -9.04 0.31
N LEU A 24 -4.61 -8.24 -0.15
CA LEU A 24 -3.46 -8.71 -0.91
C LEU A 24 -2.27 -8.96 0.02
N ARG A 25 -1.46 -9.98 -0.32
CA ARG A 25 -0.16 -10.20 0.31
C ARG A 25 0.85 -9.22 -0.30
N VAL A 26 1.52 -8.46 0.56
CA VAL A 26 2.51 -7.45 0.18
C VAL A 26 3.81 -7.68 0.91
N ARG A 27 4.90 -7.23 0.28
CA ARG A 27 6.21 -7.06 0.87
C ARG A 27 6.49 -5.57 1.03
N ILE A 28 6.87 -5.13 2.22
CA ILE A 28 7.17 -3.74 2.56
C ILE A 28 8.60 -3.68 3.09
N ASP A 29 9.48 -3.02 2.35
CA ASP A 29 10.83 -2.73 2.82
C ASP A 29 10.78 -1.48 3.73
N LEU A 30 11.28 -1.61 4.95
CA LEU A 30 11.32 -0.55 5.95
C LEU A 30 12.64 0.22 5.91
N LYS A 31 12.64 1.42 6.49
CA LYS A 31 13.82 2.30 6.53
C LYS A 31 15.00 1.75 7.33
N ASN A 32 14.74 0.80 8.23
CA ASN A 32 15.75 0.13 9.05
C ASN A 32 16.28 -1.16 8.39
N ASP A 33 16.09 -1.30 7.08
CA ASP A 33 16.46 -2.46 6.27
C ASP A 33 15.75 -3.77 6.64
N SER A 34 14.80 -3.74 7.60
CA SER A 34 13.86 -4.83 7.81
C SER A 34 12.88 -4.94 6.64
N VAL A 35 12.41 -6.15 6.40
CA VAL A 35 11.37 -6.44 5.40
C VAL A 35 10.17 -7.05 6.10
N LEU A 36 8.98 -6.48 5.90
CA LEU A 36 7.71 -7.05 6.33
C LEU A 36 7.03 -7.76 5.17
N ASP A 37 6.55 -8.97 5.39
CA ASP A 37 5.69 -9.71 4.47
C ASP A 37 4.38 -10.09 5.18
N GLY A 38 3.23 -9.78 4.58
CA GLY A 38 1.94 -10.03 5.22
C GLY A 38 0.75 -9.62 4.34
N VAL A 39 -0.47 -9.95 4.78
CA VAL A 39 -1.71 -9.58 4.07
C VAL A 39 -2.22 -8.25 4.59
N VAL A 40 -2.49 -7.28 3.72
CA VAL A 40 -3.00 -5.96 4.15
C VAL A 40 -4.41 -6.08 4.69
N GLN A 41 -4.61 -5.70 5.95
CA GLN A 41 -5.93 -5.55 6.56
C GLN A 41 -6.48 -4.15 6.37
N GLU A 42 -5.66 -3.12 6.59
CA GLU A 42 -6.05 -1.72 6.55
C GLU A 42 -4.86 -0.81 6.19
N VAL A 43 -5.16 0.33 5.54
CA VAL A 43 -4.20 1.42 5.31
C VAL A 43 -4.81 2.74 5.76
N LEU A 44 -4.21 3.39 6.76
CA LEU A 44 -4.65 4.66 7.33
C LEU A 44 -4.14 5.86 6.52
N GLN A 45 -4.61 7.07 6.87
CA GLN A 45 -4.30 8.29 6.09
C GLN A 45 -2.82 8.63 6.07
N ASP A 46 -2.10 8.33 7.16
CA ASP A 46 -0.67 8.59 7.30
C ASP A 46 0.21 7.49 6.72
N MET A 47 -0.38 6.59 5.91
CA MET A 47 0.26 5.41 5.32
C MET A 47 0.68 4.35 6.36
N ASP A 48 0.00 4.30 7.50
CA ASP A 48 0.14 3.20 8.45
C ASP A 48 -0.60 1.96 7.91
N PHE A 49 0.08 0.81 7.92
CA PHE A 49 -0.46 -0.47 7.47
C PHE A 49 -0.73 -1.37 8.68
N THR A 50 -1.92 -1.96 8.70
CA THR A 50 -2.19 -3.13 9.55
C THR A 50 -2.07 -4.38 8.68
N LEU A 51 -1.21 -5.33 9.08
CA LEU A 51 -0.96 -6.57 8.36
C LEU A 51 -1.42 -7.79 9.15
N LEU A 52 -2.05 -8.76 8.48
CA LEU A 52 -2.32 -10.10 8.98
C LEU A 52 -1.18 -11.05 8.60
N ASP A 53 -0.91 -12.02 9.48
CA ASP A 53 0.13 -13.05 9.30
C ASP A 53 1.50 -12.44 8.93
N ALA A 54 1.81 -11.30 9.56
CA ALA A 54 3.00 -10.52 9.28
C ALA A 54 4.26 -11.26 9.75
N CYS A 55 5.24 -11.38 8.85
CA CYS A 55 6.57 -11.88 9.13
C CYS A 55 7.59 -10.76 8.91
N GLU A 56 8.43 -10.48 9.92
CA GLU A 56 9.54 -9.55 9.81
C GLU A 56 10.84 -10.31 9.56
N THR A 57 11.53 -9.98 8.47
CA THR A 57 12.91 -10.37 8.23
C THR A 57 13.80 -9.19 8.55
N LYS A 58 14.64 -9.31 9.58
CA LYS A 58 15.65 -8.31 9.91
C LYS A 58 16.87 -8.49 9.00
N PRO A 59 17.64 -7.43 8.73
CA PRO A 59 18.96 -7.59 8.13
C PRO A 59 19.76 -8.56 9.01
N ASN A 60 20.46 -9.52 8.39
CA ASN A 60 21.37 -10.38 9.13
C ASN A 60 22.43 -9.48 9.77
N ASP A 61 22.55 -9.50 11.10
CA ASP A 61 23.71 -8.94 11.79
C ASP A 61 24.94 -9.63 11.19
N GLY A 62 25.69 -8.88 10.37
CA GLY A 62 26.92 -9.36 9.72
C GLY A 62 28.04 -9.57 10.72
#